data_AF-A0A3C0NQE3-F1
#
_entry.id   AF-A0A3C0NQE3-F1
#
_cell.length_a   1.000
_cell.length_b   1.000
_cell.length_c   1.000
_cell.angle_alpha   90.00
_cell.angle_beta   90.00
_cell.angle_gamma   90.00
#
_symmetry.space_group_name_H-M   'P 1'
#
loop_
_entity.id
_entity.type
_entity.pdbx_description
1 polymer ?
#
loop_
_entity_poly.entity_id
_entity_poly.type
_entity_poly.pdbx_seq_one_letter_code
_entity_poly.pdbx_strand_id
1 'polypeptide(L)' 'MQLIIVTGLSGSGKTIALRMLEDSGYYCIDNLPATLLPQIAEHIDTKSLPQTNQ' A
#
# COMPACT_ATOMS: atom_id res chain seq x y z
N MET A 1 -2.02 -8.32 7.96
CA MET A 1 -1.47 -7.28 7.06
C MET A 1 -2.32 -6.02 7.17
N GLN A 2 -1.74 -4.82 7.06
CA GLN A 2 -2.48 -3.55 7.18
C GLN A 2 -2.38 -2.75 5.89
N LEU A 3 -3.52 -2.41 5.28
CA LEU A 3 -3.62 -1.53 4.10
C LEU A 3 -4.18 -0.18 4.54
N ILE A 4 -3.47 0.90 4.21
CA ILE A 4 -3.88 2.28 4.52
C ILE A 4 -4.19 3.00 3.21
N ILE A 5 -5.37 3.60 3.12
CA ILE A 5 -5.78 4.43 1.98
C ILE A 5 -5.77 5.90 2.41
N VAL A 6 -4.88 6.69 1.83
CA VAL A 6 -4.79 8.14 2.07
C VAL A 6 -5.61 8.88 1.01
N THR A 7 -6.64 9.61 1.45
CA THR A 7 -7.52 10.39 0.57
C THR A 7 -7.66 11.84 1.04
N GLY A 8 -8.28 12.70 0.25
CA GLY A 8 -8.53 14.10 0.59
C GLY A 8 -8.43 15.05 -0.61
N LEU A 9 -8.91 16.28 -0.43
CA LEU A 9 -8.87 17.32 -1.46
C LEU A 9 -7.43 17.71 -1.84
N SER A 10 -7.26 18.38 -2.98
CA SER A 10 -5.96 18.97 -3.35
C SER A 10 -5.49 19.94 -2.24
N GLY A 11 -4.23 19.84 -1.83
CA GLY A 11 -3.67 20.64 -0.75
C GLY A 11 -3.95 20.14 0.68
N SER A 12 -4.72 19.07 0.89
CA SER A 12 -5.04 18.54 2.23
C SER A 12 -3.90 17.82 2.95
N GLY A 13 -2.67 17.86 2.41
CA GLY A 13 -1.50 17.24 3.03
C GLY A 13 -1.30 15.75 2.75
N LYS A 14 -1.95 15.15 1.74
CA LYS A 14 -1.77 13.73 1.37
C LYS A 14 -0.29 13.34 1.19
N THR A 15 0.48 14.17 0.50
CA THR A 15 1.92 13.95 0.29
C THR A 15 2.70 13.93 1.60
N ILE A 16 2.33 14.77 2.57
CA ILE A 16 2.94 14.78 3.90
C ILE A 16 2.58 13.51 4.65
N ALA A 17 1.31 13.09 4.60
CA ALA A 17 0.86 11.85 5.22
C ALA A 17 1.59 10.62 4.66
N LEU A 18 1.77 10.54 3.34
CA LEU A 18 2.55 9.47 2.70
C LEU A 18 4.00 9.45 3.19
N ARG A 19 4.68 10.60 3.24
CA ARG A 19 6.06 10.67 3.76
C ARG A 19 6.17 10.20 5.20
N MET A 20 5.24 10.60 6.07
CA MET A 20 5.23 10.16 7.46
C MET A 20 4.97 8.65 7.60
N LEU A 21 4.16 8.08 6.70
CA LEU A 21 3.96 6.64 6.62
C LEU A 21 5.22 5.92 6.14
N GLU A 22 5.91 6.44 5.12
CA GLU A 22 7.21 5.92 4.68
C GLU A 22 8.24 5.91 5.81
N ASP A 23 8.37 7.03 6.54
CA ASP A 23 9.26 7.15 7.71
C ASP A 23 8.88 6.16 8.83
N SER A 24 7.61 5.79 8.92
CA SER A 24 7.08 4.79 9.86
C SER A 24 7.24 3.34 9.37
N GLY A 25 7.90 3.12 8.22
CA GLY A 25 8.18 1.80 7.67
C GLY A 25 7.08 1.23 6.76
N TYR A 26 6.12 2.04 6.30
CA TYR A 26 5.13 1.61 5.32
C TYR A 26 5.66 1.74 3.90
N TYR A 27 5.20 0.84 3.03
CA TYR A 27 5.40 0.99 1.59
C TYR A 27 4.24 1.82 1.01
N CYS A 28 4.55 3.00 0.51
CA CYS A 28 3.56 3.93 -0.03
C CYS A 28 3.56 3.91 -1.57
N ILE A 29 2.37 3.90 -2.16
CA ILE A 29 2.17 4.01 -3.60
C ILE A 29 1.23 5.19 -3.84
N ASP A 30 1.69 6.20 -4.58
CA ASP A 30 0.86 7.33 -4.99
C ASP A 30 0.32 7.13 -6.40
N ASN A 31 -0.81 7.79 -6.71
CA ASN A 31 -1.47 7.78 -8.02
C ASN A 31 -1.76 6.38 -8.59
N LEU A 32 -2.00 5.40 -7.72
CA LEU A 32 -2.38 4.05 -8.13
C LEU A 32 -3.84 4.02 -8.63
N PRO A 33 -4.11 3.49 -9.83
CA PRO A 33 -5.46 3.22 -10.27
C PRO A 33 -6.20 2.28 -9.30
N ALA A 34 -7.42 2.67 -8.89
CA ALA A 34 -8.22 1.90 -7.93
C ALA A 34 -8.52 0.46 -8.40
N THR A 35 -8.52 0.22 -9.71
CA THR A 35 -8.73 -1.10 -10.31
C THR A 35 -7.62 -2.10 -9.98
N LEU A 36 -6.42 -1.63 -9.59
CA LEU A 36 -5.28 -2.48 -9.22
C LEU A 36 -5.23 -2.81 -7.73
N LEU A 37 -6.06 -2.18 -6.89
CA LEU A 37 -6.09 -2.43 -5.45
C LEU A 37 -6.37 -3.90 -5.08
N PRO A 38 -7.32 -4.62 -5.73
CA PRO A 38 -7.57 -6.02 -5.40
C PRO A 38 -6.36 -6.92 -5.66
N GLN A 39 -5.67 -6.71 -6.80
CA GLN A 39 -4.49 -7.49 -7.18
C GLN A 39 -3.35 -7.26 -6.17
N ILE A 40 -3.11 -6.01 -5.78
CA ILE A 40 -2.08 -5.69 -4.80
C ILE A 40 -2.42 -6.30 -3.44
N ALA A 41 -3.68 -6.22 -3.00
CA ALA A 41 -4.08 -6.83 -1.74
C ALA A 41 -3.83 -8.36 -1.72
N GLU A 42 -4.10 -9.06 -2.83
CA GLU A 42 -3.81 -10.49 -2.98
C GLU A 42 -2.30 -10.80 -2.96
N HIS A 43 -1.49 -9.99 -3.64
CA HIS A 43 -0.04 -10.17 -3.72
C HIS A 43 0.70 -9.88 -2.42
N ILE A 44 0.23 -8.94 -1.60
CA ILE A 44 0.89 -8.65 -0.32
C ILE A 44 0.50 -9.71 0.74
N ASP A 45 -0.67 -10.34 0.63
CA ASP A 45 -1.13 -11.40 1.56
C ASP A 45 -0.43 -12.75 1.32
N THR A 46 0.00 -13.01 0.08
CA THR A 46 0.61 -14.29 -0.33
C THR A 46 2.06 -14.51 0.14
N LYS A 47 2.65 -13.60 0.93
CA LYS A 47 4.01 -13.77 1.48
C LYS A 47 4.13 -14.78 2.64
N SER A 48 3.06 -15.47 3.04
CA SER A 48 3.09 -16.48 4.12
C SER A 48 2.98 -17.94 3.69
N LEU A 49 3.17 -18.29 2.41
CA LEU A 49 3.25 -19.70 1.99
C LEU A 49 4.66 -20.05 1.49
N PRO A 50 5.41 -20.93 2.20
CA PRO A 50 6.55 -21.59 1.60
C PRO A 50 6.03 -22.54 0.51
N GLN A 51 6.31 -22.24 -0.76
CA GLN A 51 6.31 -23.29 -1.77
C GLN A 51 7.60 -24.08 -1.62
N THR A 52 7.51 -25.04 -0.70
CA THR A 52 8.26 -26.29 -0.64
C THR A 52 8.59 -26.80 -2.04
N ASN A 53 9.88 -27.11 -2.25
CA ASN A 53 10.45 -28.04 -3.22
C ASN A 53 9.51 -28.61 -4.30
N GLN A 54 9.78 -28.23 -5.55
CA GLN A 54 9.94 -29.21 -6.64
C GLN A 54 11.26 -28.93 -7.35
#